data_AF-A0A2G6GSY0-F1
#
_entry.id   AF-A0A2G6GSY0-F1
#
_cell.length_a   1.000
_cell.length_b   1.000
_cell.length_c   1.000
_cell.angle_alpha   90.00
_cell.angle_beta   90.00
_cell.angle_gamma   90.00
#
_symmetry.space_group_name_H-M   'P 1'
#
loop_
_entity.id
_entity.type
_entity.pdbx_description
1 polymer ?
#
loop_
_entity_poly.entity_id
_entity_poly.type
_entity_poly.pdbx_seq_one_letter_code
_entity_poly.pdbx_strand_id
1 'polypeptide(L)'
;MSKKNPDKRAKELINSMDDEFKKRKITIAVGNTKKNISLVGTSDKYMPKDILAAMTENEIVATPNDGKHAEEDIVIEAEKRDLTVTEIGASRPICLDCEKLLKAKNIKAKTEFSGKKSKKRRTKQ
;
A
#
# COMPACT_ATOMS: atom_id res chain seq x y z
N MET A 1 3.65 5.01 22.13
CA MET A 1 3.13 5.56 20.85
C MET A 1 2.35 4.45 20.15
N SER A 2 1.03 4.61 19.99
CA SER A 2 0.15 3.57 19.43
C SER A 2 0.45 3.36 17.96
N LYS A 3 0.83 2.13 17.56
CA LYS A 3 0.98 1.75 16.15
C LYS A 3 -0.37 2.00 15.46
N LYS A 4 -0.43 2.99 14.58
CA LYS A 4 -1.65 3.31 13.84
C LYS A 4 -1.99 2.12 12.94
N ASN A 5 -3.27 1.74 12.94
CA ASN A 5 -3.80 0.71 12.06
C ASN A 5 -3.53 1.10 10.59
N PRO A 6 -2.78 0.30 9.81
CA PRO A 6 -2.42 0.67 8.44
C PRO A 6 -3.64 0.73 7.51
N ASP A 7 -4.68 -0.06 7.79
CA ASP A 7 -5.95 -0.03 7.03
C ASP A 7 -6.69 1.30 7.20
N LYS A 8 -6.77 1.80 8.43
CA LYS A 8 -7.40 3.09 8.75
C LYS A 8 -6.60 4.22 8.13
N ARG A 9 -5.27 4.19 8.28
CA ARG A 9 -4.39 5.23 7.71
C ARG A 9 -4.50 5.30 6.20
N ALA A 10 -4.54 4.16 5.51
CA ALA A 10 -4.73 4.13 4.05
C ALA A 10 -6.08 4.76 3.62
N LYS A 11 -7.14 4.52 4.39
CA LYS A 11 -8.46 5.14 4.18
C LYS A 11 -8.47 6.63 4.51
N GLU A 12 -7.71 7.09 5.49
CA GLU A 12 -7.57 8.52 5.79
C GLU A 12 -6.85 9.24 4.64
N LEU A 13 -5.72 8.70 4.18
CA LEU A 13 -4.91 9.29 3.10
C LEU A 13 -5.70 9.42 1.79
N ILE A 14 -6.46 8.39 1.41
CA ILE A 14 -7.32 8.48 0.22
C ILE A 14 -8.43 9.53 0.42
N ASN A 15 -8.97 9.68 1.63
CA ASN A 15 -10.03 10.66 1.90
C ASN A 15 -9.52 12.10 1.97
N SER A 16 -8.24 12.32 2.28
CA SER A 16 -7.60 13.63 2.26
C SER A 16 -7.42 14.22 0.85
N MET A 17 -7.52 13.40 -0.21
CA MET A 17 -7.55 13.96 -1.57
C MET A 17 -8.84 14.77 -1.78
N ASP A 18 -8.82 15.77 -2.65
CA ASP A 18 -10.05 16.48 -3.02
C ASP A 18 -10.73 15.80 -4.24
N ASP A 19 -9.91 15.27 -5.14
CA ASP A 19 -10.35 14.67 -6.42
C ASP A 19 -11.05 13.31 -6.24
N GLU A 20 -12.38 13.33 -6.14
CA GLU A 20 -13.22 12.13 -6.02
C GLU A 20 -13.01 11.10 -7.15
N PHE A 21 -12.70 11.55 -8.36
CA PHE A 21 -12.51 10.66 -9.49
C PHE A 21 -11.21 9.85 -9.34
N LYS A 22 -10.13 10.51 -8.91
CA LYS A 22 -8.87 9.84 -8.55
C LYS A 22 -9.06 8.94 -7.34
N LYS A 23 -9.77 9.37 -6.28
CA LYS A 23 -10.08 8.52 -5.12
C LYS A 23 -10.67 7.18 -5.51
N ARG A 24 -11.58 7.16 -6.49
CA ARG A 24 -12.25 5.93 -6.97
C ARG A 24 -11.34 5.05 -7.83
N LYS A 25 -10.31 5.62 -8.46
CA LYS A 25 -9.40 4.92 -9.39
C LYS A 25 -8.14 4.40 -8.71
N ILE A 26 -7.54 5.17 -7.81
CA ILE A 26 -6.28 4.79 -7.18
C ILE A 26 -6.52 3.90 -5.96
N THR A 27 -5.47 3.19 -5.56
CA THR A 27 -5.44 2.42 -4.31
C THR A 27 -4.22 2.87 -3.54
N ILE A 28 -4.39 3.11 -2.26
CA ILE A 28 -3.30 3.47 -1.36
C ILE A 28 -3.12 2.31 -0.40
N ALA A 29 -1.88 1.90 -0.21
CA ALA A 29 -1.50 0.92 0.79
C ALA A 29 -0.50 1.54 1.76
N VAL A 30 -0.54 1.09 3.01
CA VAL A 30 0.35 1.50 4.08
C VAL A 30 0.92 0.23 4.71
N GLY A 31 2.24 0.16 4.85
CA GLY A 31 2.97 -0.92 5.48
C GLY A 31 3.71 -0.42 6.71
N ASN A 32 3.36 -0.92 7.87
CA ASN A 32 4.07 -0.61 9.11
C ASN A 32 5.29 -1.51 9.24
N THR A 33 6.42 -0.90 9.59
CA THR A 33 7.68 -1.63 9.83
C THR A 33 7.97 -1.77 11.32
N LYS A 34 8.89 -2.69 11.65
CA LYS A 34 9.35 -2.89 13.04
C LYS A 34 10.03 -1.64 13.63
N LYS A 35 10.59 -0.76 12.79
CA LYS A 35 11.29 0.47 13.18
C LYS A 35 10.35 1.67 13.41
N ASN A 36 9.03 1.46 13.55
CA ASN A 36 7.99 2.50 13.63
C ASN A 36 7.89 3.44 12.41
N ILE A 37 8.55 3.08 11.30
CA ILE A 37 8.42 3.77 10.02
C ILE A 37 7.28 3.12 9.25
N SER A 38 6.45 3.93 8.60
CA SER A 38 5.38 3.47 7.74
C SER A 38 5.75 3.72 6.28
N LEU A 39 5.57 2.73 5.42
CA LEU A 39 5.78 2.84 3.98
C LEU A 39 4.42 2.99 3.30
N VAL A 40 4.28 3.91 2.37
CA VAL A 40 3.01 4.15 1.68
C VAL A 40 3.20 3.94 0.19
N GLY A 41 2.43 3.00 -0.36
CA GLY A 41 2.41 2.68 -1.79
C GLY A 41 1.14 3.18 -2.45
N THR A 42 1.22 3.44 -3.75
CA THR A 42 0.08 3.79 -4.60
C THR A 42 0.00 2.85 -5.79
N SER A 43 -1.21 2.59 -6.28
CA SER A 43 -1.42 1.85 -7.54
C SER A 43 -1.26 2.73 -8.79
N ASP A 44 -1.08 4.04 -8.61
CA ASP A 44 -0.88 4.99 -9.70
C ASP A 44 0.62 5.14 -10.04
N LYS A 45 0.94 5.78 -11.17
CA LYS A 45 2.32 6.04 -11.59
C LYS A 45 3.03 7.02 -10.67
N TYR A 46 2.27 7.90 -10.03
CA TYR A 46 2.82 8.91 -9.13
C TYR A 46 1.98 9.03 -7.87
N MET A 47 2.64 9.39 -6.77
CA MET A 47 1.95 9.71 -5.53
C MET A 47 1.25 11.08 -5.68
N PRO A 48 -0.06 11.18 -5.41
CA PRO A 48 -0.76 12.47 -5.46
C PRO A 48 -0.20 13.46 -4.45
N LYS A 49 -0.13 14.75 -4.82
CA LYS A 49 0.40 15.81 -3.97
C LYS A 49 -0.36 15.97 -2.65
N ASP A 50 -1.69 15.80 -2.67
CA ASP A 50 -2.52 15.87 -1.47
C ASP A 50 -2.17 14.77 -0.45
N ILE A 51 -1.83 13.57 -0.95
CA ILE A 51 -1.39 12.47 -0.10
C ILE A 51 0.00 12.76 0.46
N LEU A 52 0.91 13.29 -0.36
CA LEU A 52 2.24 13.71 0.10
C LEU A 52 2.15 14.81 1.18
N ALA A 53 1.21 15.74 1.05
CA ALA A 53 0.97 16.79 2.05
C ALA A 53 0.34 16.25 3.33
N ALA A 54 -0.45 15.17 3.25
CA ALA A 54 -1.08 14.52 4.40
C ALA A 54 -0.17 13.52 5.13
N MET A 55 1.02 13.23 4.60
CA MET A 55 2.01 12.34 5.21
C MET A 55 2.70 12.99 6.40
N THR A 56 3.10 12.15 7.34
CA THR A 56 3.92 12.52 8.50
C THR A 56 5.39 12.23 8.25
N GLU A 57 6.28 12.80 9.07
CA GLU A 57 7.74 12.59 8.99
C GLU A 57 8.19 11.11 9.10
N ASN A 58 7.35 10.25 9.70
CA ASN A 58 7.59 8.82 9.86
C ASN A 58 6.98 7.98 8.72
N GLU A 59 6.45 8.63 7.68
CA GLU A 59 5.90 8.00 6.49
C GLU A 59 6.83 8.19 5.29
N ILE A 60 7.16 7.08 4.63
CA ILE A 60 8.03 7.04 3.47
C ILE A 60 7.22 6.60 2.26
N VAL A 61 7.33 7.35 1.17
CA VAL A 61 6.70 6.98 -0.11
C VAL A 61 7.46 5.81 -0.72
N ALA A 62 6.74 4.74 -1.06
CA ALA A 62 7.29 3.65 -1.85
C ALA A 62 7.31 4.04 -3.33
N THR A 63 8.43 3.78 -4.00
CA THR A 63 8.58 4.05 -5.42
C THR A 63 7.65 3.13 -6.24
N PRO A 64 6.70 3.68 -7.02
CA PRO A 64 5.78 2.87 -7.82
C PRO A 64 6.53 2.22 -8.99
N ASN A 65 6.39 0.90 -9.14
CA ASN A 65 7.00 0.15 -10.24
C ASN A 65 5.94 -0.21 -11.30
N ASP A 66 6.30 -0.08 -12.58
CA ASP A 66 5.38 -0.42 -13.66
C ASP A 66 4.97 -1.90 -13.61
N GLY A 67 3.67 -2.16 -13.75
CA GLY A 67 3.10 -3.51 -13.64
C GLY A 67 2.97 -4.07 -12.22
N LYS A 68 3.38 -3.32 -11.18
CA LYS A 68 3.24 -3.71 -9.77
C LYS A 68 2.05 -3.05 -9.09
N HIS A 69 1.60 -3.65 -8.00
CA HIS A 69 0.56 -3.10 -7.12
C HIS A 69 1.18 -2.37 -5.93
N ALA A 70 0.40 -1.50 -5.30
CA ALA A 70 0.81 -0.72 -4.13
C ALA A 70 1.42 -1.58 -3.01
N GLU A 71 0.89 -2.77 -2.74
CA GLU A 71 1.42 -3.67 -1.70
C GLU A 71 2.77 -4.28 -2.12
N GLU A 72 2.96 -4.57 -3.41
CA GLU A 72 4.23 -5.08 -3.93
C GLU A 72 5.32 -4.01 -3.82
N ASP A 73 5.00 -2.76 -4.20
CA ASP A 73 5.93 -1.64 -4.13
C ASP A 73 6.40 -1.35 -2.70
N ILE A 74 5.50 -1.44 -1.71
CA ILE A 74 5.85 -1.30 -0.29
C ILE A 74 6.88 -2.35 0.12
N VAL A 75 6.64 -3.61 -0.26
CA VAL A 75 7.53 -4.71 0.10
C VAL A 75 8.90 -4.54 -0.56
N ILE A 76 8.93 -4.21 -1.85
CA ILE A 76 10.17 -3.96 -2.59
C ILE A 76 10.95 -2.81 -1.95
N GLU A 77 10.27 -1.71 -1.62
CA GLU A 77 10.92 -0.55 -1.01
C GLU A 77 11.43 -0.85 0.41
N ALA A 78 10.70 -1.67 1.15
CA ALA A 78 11.15 -2.12 2.46
C ALA A 78 12.43 -2.96 2.37
N GLU A 79 12.50 -3.87 1.40
CA GLU A 79 13.71 -4.68 1.16
C GLU A 79 14.90 -3.80 0.76
N LYS A 80 14.70 -2.82 -0.12
CA LYS A 80 15.75 -1.86 -0.51
C LYS A 80 16.29 -1.05 0.67
N ARG A 81 15.45 -0.76 1.67
CA ARG A 81 15.79 0.07 2.83
C ARG A 81 16.17 -0.73 4.07
N ASP A 82 16.29 -2.05 3.95
CA ASP A 82 16.56 -2.94 5.08
C ASP A 82 15.53 -2.74 6.23
N LEU A 83 14.26 -2.67 5.84
CA LEU A 83 13.11 -2.51 6.71
C LEU A 83 12.27 -3.78 6.71
N THR A 84 11.93 -4.28 7.90
CA THR A 84 11.01 -5.40 8.04
C THR A 84 9.58 -4.89 8.16
N VAL A 85 8.77 -5.09 7.12
CA VAL A 85 7.33 -4.83 7.17
C VAL A 85 6.66 -5.91 8.00
N THR A 86 5.87 -5.52 9.00
CA THR A 86 5.15 -6.45 9.86
C THR A 86 3.67 -6.52 9.51
N GLU A 87 3.09 -5.39 9.11
CA GLU A 87 1.65 -5.24 8.86
C GLU A 87 1.41 -4.38 7.62
N ILE A 88 0.50 -4.78 6.75
CA ILE A 88 0.07 -4.00 5.57
C ILE A 88 -1.44 -3.80 5.62
N GLY A 89 -1.90 -2.60 5.29
CA GLY A 89 -3.29 -2.26 5.10
C GLY A 89 -3.46 -1.42 3.85
N ALA A 90 -4.51 -1.68 3.09
CA ALA A 90 -4.88 -0.93 1.90
C ALA A 90 -6.25 -0.25 2.06
N SER A 91 -6.46 0.82 1.30
CA SER A 91 -7.74 1.53 1.23
C SER A 91 -8.83 0.72 0.53
N ARG A 92 -8.43 -0.30 -0.24
CA ARG A 92 -9.28 -1.20 -1.01
C ARG A 92 -8.91 -2.66 -0.72
N PRO A 93 -9.81 -3.62 -0.98
CA PRO A 93 -9.54 -5.03 -0.71
C PRO A 93 -8.33 -5.53 -1.51
N ILE A 94 -7.45 -6.26 -0.83
CA ILE A 94 -6.17 -6.73 -1.35
C ILE A 94 -6.42 -7.86 -2.36
N CYS A 95 -5.74 -7.82 -3.52
CA CYS A 95 -5.93 -8.86 -4.53
C CYS A 95 -5.27 -10.20 -4.11
N LEU A 96 -5.73 -11.31 -4.69
CA LEU A 96 -5.25 -12.65 -4.34
C LEU A 96 -3.74 -12.85 -4.57
N ASP A 97 -3.16 -12.10 -5.51
CA ASP A 97 -1.72 -12.17 -5.77
C ASP A 97 -0.89 -11.47 -4.68
N CYS A 98 -1.31 -10.26 -4.29
CA CYS A 98 -0.75 -9.54 -3.16
C CYS A 98 -0.93 -10.36 -1.86
N GLU A 99 -2.08 -11.00 -1.66
CA GLU A 99 -2.30 -11.90 -0.51
C GLU A 99 -1.22 -12.99 -0.41
N LYS A 100 -0.95 -13.69 -1.53
CA LYS A 100 0.07 -14.74 -1.57
C LYS A 100 1.45 -14.20 -1.24
N LEU A 101 1.81 -13.03 -1.78
CA LEU A 101 3.08 -12.37 -1.51
C LEU A 101 3.22 -11.99 -0.03
N LEU A 102 2.17 -11.42 0.57
CA LEU A 102 2.15 -11.06 1.99
C LEU A 102 2.30 -12.30 2.88
N LYS A 103 1.55 -13.37 2.57
CA LYS A 103 1.65 -14.65 3.29
C LYS A 103 3.04 -15.27 3.17
N ALA A 104 3.63 -15.29 1.97
CA ALA A 104 4.97 -15.82 1.74
C ALA A 104 6.04 -15.08 2.56
N LYS A 105 5.87 -13.76 2.74
CA LYS A 105 6.78 -12.92 3.55
C LYS A 105 6.38 -12.80 5.02
N ASN A 106 5.40 -13.59 5.50
CA ASN A 106 4.88 -13.55 6.86
C ASN A 106 4.37 -12.15 7.31
N ILE A 107 3.87 -11.35 6.37
CA ILE A 107 3.34 -10.01 6.61
C ILE A 107 1.84 -10.12 6.93
N LYS A 108 1.40 -9.49 8.03
CA LYS A 108 -0.02 -9.49 8.41
C LYS A 108 -0.80 -8.46 7.62
N ALA A 109 -1.77 -8.90 6.83
CA ALA A 109 -2.74 -7.99 6.22
C ALA A 109 -3.79 -7.56 7.25
N LYS A 110 -4.08 -6.26 7.31
CA LYS A 110 -5.16 -5.67 8.13
C LYS A 110 -6.41 -5.35 7.31
N THR A 111 -6.27 -5.29 6.00
CA THR A 111 -7.39 -5.10 5.09
C THR A 111 -7.90 -6.45 4.61
N GLU A 112 -9.21 -6.54 4.37
CA GLU A 112 -9.87 -7.71 3.78
C GLU A 112 -9.28 -8.06 2.40
N PHE A 113 -9.28 -9.35 2.09
CA PHE A 113 -8.85 -9.85 0.78
C PHE A 113 -10.04 -9.88 -0.18
N SER A 114 -9.83 -9.43 -1.40
CA SER A 114 -10.88 -9.40 -2.43
C SER A 114 -11.28 -10.80 -2.91
N GLY A 115 -10.45 -11.82 -2.69
CA GLY A 115 -10.61 -13.17 -3.26
C GLY A 115 -10.46 -13.24 -4.78
N LYS A 116 -10.28 -12.10 -5.45
CA LYS A 116 -10.17 -11.97 -6.91
C LYS A 116 -8.71 -11.81 -7.32
N LYS A 117 -8.34 -12.46 -8.44
CA LYS A 117 -7.03 -12.26 -9.09
C LYS A 117 -6.93 -10.83 -9.65
N SER A 118 -5.71 -10.29 -9.71
CA SER A 118 -5.48 -8.97 -10.32
C SER A 118 -5.93 -8.96 -11.78
N LYS A 119 -6.72 -7.95 -12.16
CA LYS A 119 -7.17 -7.76 -13.54
C LYS A 119 -6.03 -7.34 -14.49
N LYS A 120 -4.94 -6.75 -13.98
CA LYS A 120 -3.78 -6.34 -14.80
C LYS A 120 -2.94 -7.52 -15.29
N ARG A 121 -3.01 -8.69 -14.64
CA ARG A 121 -2.26 -9.91 -15.04
C ARG A 121 -3.05 -10.83 -15.97
N ARG A 122 -4.14 -10.34 -16.59
CA ARG A 122 -5.00 -11.14 -17.47
C ARG A 122 -4.50 -11.23 -18.92
N THR A 123 -3.34 -10.63 -19.24
CA THR A 123 -2.78 -10.60 -20.60
C THR A 123 -1.29 -10.92 -20.58
N LYS A 124 -0.96 -12.21 -20.59
CA LYS A 124 0.13 -12.83 -21.34
C LYS A 124 0.00 -14.35 -21.17
N GLN A 125 -0.81 -14.96 -22.02
CA GLN A 125 -0.61 -16.32 -22.50
C GLN A 125 -0.47 -16.21 -24.01
#